data_AF-A0A7D4YM41-F1
#
_entry.id   AF-A0A7D4YM41-F1
#
_cell.length_a   1.000
_cell.length_b   1.000
_cell.length_c   1.000
_cell.angle_alpha   90.00
_cell.angle_beta   90.00
_cell.angle_gamma   90.00
#
_symmetry.space_group_name_H-M   'P 1'
#
loop_
_entity.id
_entity.type
_entity.pdbx_description
1 polymer ?
#
loop_
_entity_poly.entity_id
_entity_poly.type
_entity_poly.pdbx_seq_one_letter_code
_entity_poly.pdbx_strand_id
1 'polypeptide(L)'
;MTESTRARTTRPALDVLDRDQDRLLYDGDARREPPIQPLTDGFDDVFYALSWYQAAGIRTLGNVEKVIEPSDMMPMSGLLEKLLTVNDGRESEYVRRRLVEQLDSACDLAYRQFRPRASERVETDEGETWSDVDPDVESNPLMRPAFRQLDQGQAAALIDLWTGFKDREALGRWVRNLSTPTNGEKPDGLLDEIVGNPPLLDALLEQDAETAKVTRYRFGIAVVMPSFLAAARTLNGGERTDSSGATHGAWKS
;
A
#
# COMPACT_ATOMS: atom_id res chain seq x y z
N MET A 1 -9.54 -0.89 -33.80
CA MET A 1 -9.75 -0.32 -32.46
C MET A 1 -8.52 0.52 -32.16
N THR A 2 -8.71 1.83 -32.03
CA THR A 2 -7.63 2.79 -31.83
C THR A 2 -7.04 2.61 -30.44
N GLU A 3 -5.79 2.17 -30.39
CA GLU A 3 -4.93 2.28 -29.22
C GLU A 3 -4.93 3.76 -28.79
N SER A 4 -5.60 4.06 -27.68
CA SER A 4 -5.57 5.41 -27.11
C SER A 4 -4.13 5.66 -26.69
N THR A 5 -3.37 6.40 -27.51
CA THR A 5 -2.03 6.86 -27.18
C THR A 5 -2.14 7.79 -25.97
N ARG A 6 -2.12 7.22 -24.75
CA ARG A 6 -2.08 7.97 -23.48
C ARG A 6 -0.84 8.85 -23.57
N ALA A 7 -1.03 10.17 -23.53
CA ALA A 7 0.07 11.11 -23.65
C ALA A 7 1.06 10.87 -22.49
N ARG A 8 2.24 10.32 -22.81
CA ARG A 8 3.30 10.05 -21.83
C ARG A 8 3.78 11.37 -21.21
N THR A 9 3.88 11.43 -19.88
CA THR A 9 4.29 12.66 -19.20
C THR A 9 5.81 12.84 -19.18
N THR A 10 6.31 14.07 -19.03
CA THR A 10 7.74 14.38 -18.76
C THR A 10 8.20 13.93 -17.36
N ARG A 11 7.29 13.30 -16.60
CA ARG A 11 7.44 12.92 -15.19
C ARG A 11 7.07 11.45 -15.04
N PRO A 12 7.98 10.52 -15.38
CA PRO A 12 7.64 9.10 -15.44
C PRO A 12 7.07 8.50 -14.14
N ALA A 13 7.37 9.09 -12.98
CA ALA A 13 6.79 8.68 -11.71
C ALA A 13 5.26 8.87 -11.65
N LEU A 14 4.69 9.83 -12.39
CA LEU A 14 3.24 10.03 -12.50
C LEU A 14 2.60 8.94 -13.36
N ASP A 15 3.25 8.55 -14.47
CA ASP A 15 2.78 7.45 -15.32
C ASP A 15 2.79 6.11 -14.57
N VAL A 16 3.78 5.89 -13.70
CA VAL A 16 3.82 4.69 -12.85
C VAL A 16 2.73 4.73 -11.77
N LEU A 17 2.52 5.87 -11.09
CA LEU A 17 1.46 5.99 -10.09
C LEU A 17 0.07 5.73 -10.70
N ASP A 18 -0.20 6.35 -11.85
CA ASP A 18 -1.44 6.19 -12.62
C ASP A 18 -1.67 4.72 -13.01
N ARG A 19 -0.61 4.04 -13.48
CA ARG A 19 -0.68 2.60 -13.77
C ARG A 19 -0.88 1.73 -12.53
N ASP A 20 -0.22 2.06 -11.42
CA ASP A 20 -0.39 1.30 -10.18
C ASP A 20 -1.80 1.50 -9.59
N GLN A 21 -2.43 2.65 -9.84
CA GLN A 21 -3.84 2.89 -9.55
C GLN A 21 -4.74 2.06 -10.48
N ASP A 22 -4.45 1.97 -11.78
CA ASP A 22 -5.17 1.09 -12.70
C ASP A 22 -5.06 -0.39 -12.28
N ARG A 23 -3.88 -0.86 -11.86
CA ARG A 23 -3.70 -2.22 -11.31
C ARG A 23 -4.50 -2.45 -10.04
N LEU A 24 -4.62 -1.45 -9.18
CA LEU A 24 -5.41 -1.54 -7.96
C LEU A 24 -6.91 -1.76 -8.26
N LEU A 25 -7.41 -1.07 -9.29
CA LEU A 25 -8.83 -1.02 -9.59
C LEU A 25 -9.26 -2.11 -10.57
N TYR A 26 -8.48 -2.38 -11.62
CA TYR A 26 -8.91 -3.14 -12.80
C TYR A 26 -8.02 -4.34 -13.13
N ASP A 27 -6.69 -4.18 -13.13
CA ASP A 27 -5.81 -5.20 -13.75
C ASP A 27 -5.19 -6.20 -12.76
N GLY A 28 -5.08 -5.82 -11.48
CA GLY A 28 -4.31 -6.55 -10.48
C GLY A 28 -2.79 -6.40 -10.64
N ASP A 29 -2.06 -7.01 -9.71
CA ASP A 29 -0.59 -7.11 -9.78
C ASP A 29 -0.09 -8.41 -9.16
N ALA A 30 0.14 -9.41 -10.00
CA ALA A 30 0.65 -10.72 -9.58
C ALA A 30 2.14 -10.71 -9.19
N ARG A 31 2.88 -9.62 -9.47
CA ARG A 31 4.33 -9.52 -9.18
C ARG A 31 4.61 -8.97 -7.78
N ARG A 32 3.59 -8.38 -7.14
CA ARG A 32 3.67 -7.91 -5.76
C ARG A 32 3.47 -9.09 -4.81
N GLU A 33 4.05 -9.01 -3.62
CA GLU A 33 3.81 -9.96 -2.53
C GLU A 33 3.23 -9.21 -1.30
N PRO A 34 2.00 -9.53 -0.86
CA PRO A 34 1.02 -10.40 -1.52
C PRO A 34 0.55 -9.82 -2.87
N PRO A 35 0.09 -10.66 -3.80
CA PRO A 35 -0.43 -10.19 -5.09
C PRO A 35 -1.66 -9.31 -4.87
N ILE A 36 -1.84 -8.33 -5.76
CA ILE A 36 -3.02 -7.46 -5.78
C ILE A 36 -4.07 -8.12 -6.67
N GLN A 37 -5.23 -8.41 -6.09
CA GLN A 37 -6.44 -8.72 -6.83
C GLN A 37 -7.16 -7.40 -7.15
N PRO A 38 -7.66 -7.22 -8.37
CA PRO A 38 -8.31 -5.96 -8.74
C PRO A 38 -9.64 -5.80 -8.01
N LEU A 39 -9.95 -4.56 -7.63
CA LEU A 39 -11.20 -4.26 -6.92
C LEU A 39 -12.44 -4.66 -7.72
N THR A 40 -12.41 -4.59 -9.06
CA THR A 40 -13.56 -5.01 -9.89
C THR A 40 -13.93 -6.47 -9.68
N ASP A 41 -12.93 -7.33 -9.49
CA ASP A 41 -13.13 -8.78 -9.46
C ASP A 41 -13.45 -9.26 -8.05
N GLY A 42 -13.01 -8.51 -7.03
CA GLY A 42 -13.17 -8.86 -5.62
C GLY A 42 -11.99 -9.66 -5.09
N PHE A 43 -12.06 -10.01 -3.80
CA PHE A 43 -10.98 -10.67 -3.08
C PHE A 43 -11.34 -12.08 -2.67
N ASP A 44 -10.40 -13.01 -2.84
CA ASP A 44 -10.63 -14.42 -2.50
C ASP A 44 -10.86 -14.63 -1.00
N ASP A 45 -10.18 -13.84 -0.18
CA ASP A 45 -10.34 -13.85 1.26
C ASP A 45 -10.06 -12.47 1.89
N VAL A 46 -10.27 -12.41 3.20
CA VAL A 46 -10.06 -11.21 3.99
C VAL A 46 -8.60 -10.76 4.01
N PHE A 47 -7.63 -11.66 3.85
CA PHE A 47 -6.21 -11.29 3.80
C PHE A 47 -5.87 -10.57 2.49
N TYR A 48 -6.38 -11.04 1.35
CA TYR A 48 -6.23 -10.32 0.09
C TYR A 48 -6.94 -8.96 0.13
N ALA A 49 -8.12 -8.87 0.75
CA ALA A 49 -8.79 -7.59 0.96
C ALA A 49 -7.97 -6.62 1.84
N LEU A 50 -7.32 -7.11 2.91
CA LEU A 50 -6.44 -6.33 3.77
C LEU A 50 -5.17 -5.86 3.05
N SER A 51 -4.53 -6.77 2.31
CA SER A 51 -3.35 -6.45 1.48
C SER A 51 -3.68 -5.41 0.42
N TRP A 52 -4.82 -5.56 -0.25
CA TRP A 52 -5.31 -4.57 -1.21
C TRP A 52 -5.57 -3.22 -0.54
N TYR A 53 -6.20 -3.19 0.64
CA TYR A 53 -6.50 -1.94 1.34
C TYR A 53 -5.23 -1.19 1.76
N GLN A 54 -4.19 -1.91 2.18
CA GLN A 54 -2.87 -1.33 2.43
C GLN A 54 -2.22 -0.80 1.14
N ALA A 55 -2.26 -1.58 0.05
CA ALA A 55 -1.76 -1.15 -1.25
C ALA A 55 -2.48 0.12 -1.76
N ALA A 56 -3.81 0.19 -1.55
CA ALA A 56 -4.65 1.33 -1.84
C ALA A 56 -4.26 2.54 -1.01
N GLY A 57 -3.93 2.33 0.27
CA GLY A 57 -3.32 3.33 1.13
C GLY A 57 -2.12 4.00 0.48
N ILE A 58 -1.15 3.23 -0.01
CA ILE A 58 0.04 3.80 -0.67
C ILE A 58 -0.31 4.52 -1.98
N ARG A 59 -1.06 3.85 -2.87
CA ARG A 59 -1.36 4.34 -4.24
C ARG A 59 -2.33 5.53 -4.26
N THR A 60 -3.02 5.77 -3.15
CA THR A 60 -3.86 6.97 -2.94
C THR A 60 -3.25 7.97 -1.95
N LEU A 61 -2.00 7.79 -1.52
CA LEU A 61 -1.35 8.62 -0.49
C LEU A 61 -2.20 8.77 0.79
N GLY A 62 -2.82 7.67 1.20
CA GLY A 62 -3.68 7.55 2.37
C GLY A 62 -5.08 8.13 2.18
N ASN A 63 -5.47 8.53 0.96
CA ASN A 63 -6.81 9.08 0.69
C ASN A 63 -7.89 8.01 0.50
N VAL A 64 -7.54 6.71 0.43
CA VAL A 64 -8.50 5.60 0.39
C VAL A 64 -9.52 5.67 1.53
N GLU A 65 -9.10 6.14 2.71
CA GLU A 65 -9.96 6.26 3.91
C GLU A 65 -11.13 7.24 3.74
N LYS A 66 -11.06 8.12 2.74
CA LYS A 66 -12.15 9.05 2.41
C LYS A 66 -13.30 8.38 1.67
N VAL A 67 -13.07 7.16 1.20
CA VAL A 67 -14.05 6.36 0.44
C VAL A 67 -14.39 5.08 1.19
N ILE A 68 -13.39 4.42 1.77
CA ILE A 68 -13.53 3.18 2.53
C ILE A 68 -12.88 3.43 3.89
N GLU A 69 -13.67 3.66 4.93
CA GLU A 69 -13.12 3.84 6.27
C GLU A 69 -12.59 2.50 6.82
N PRO A 70 -11.64 2.48 7.78
CA PRO A 70 -11.21 1.24 8.42
C PRO A 70 -12.37 0.43 9.02
N SER A 71 -13.40 1.09 9.54
CA SER A 71 -14.63 0.47 10.04
C SER A 71 -15.38 -0.34 8.96
N ASP A 72 -15.34 0.11 7.71
CA ASP A 72 -15.95 -0.58 6.57
C ASP A 72 -15.20 -1.86 6.19
N MET A 73 -13.95 -2.00 6.64
CA MET A 73 -13.14 -3.21 6.44
C MET A 73 -13.19 -4.14 7.65
N MET A 74 -14.01 -3.87 8.68
CA MET A 74 -14.13 -4.78 9.82
C MET A 74 -14.98 -6.01 9.47
N PRO A 75 -14.77 -7.17 10.14
CA PRO A 75 -15.66 -8.31 9.98
C PRO A 75 -17.12 -7.95 10.31
N MET A 76 -18.06 -8.52 9.54
CA MET A 76 -19.50 -8.20 9.60
C MET A 76 -19.87 -6.78 9.14
N SER A 77 -18.93 -6.02 8.58
CA SER A 77 -19.32 -4.84 7.80
C SER A 77 -20.02 -5.31 6.53
N GLY A 78 -21.11 -4.64 6.17
CA GLY A 78 -21.79 -4.94 4.92
C GLY A 78 -20.90 -4.71 3.70
N LEU A 79 -19.89 -3.83 3.80
CA LEU A 79 -18.97 -3.57 2.70
C LEU A 79 -18.00 -4.74 2.48
N LEU A 80 -17.29 -5.18 3.51
CA LEU A 80 -16.30 -6.26 3.38
C LEU A 80 -16.94 -7.51 2.79
N GLU A 81 -18.16 -7.85 3.21
CA GLU A 81 -18.90 -8.99 2.66
C GLU A 81 -19.13 -8.90 1.15
N LYS A 82 -19.31 -7.69 0.59
CA LYS A 82 -19.48 -7.44 -0.85
C LYS A 82 -18.15 -7.39 -1.62
N LEU A 83 -17.05 -7.19 -0.91
CA LEU A 83 -15.71 -7.22 -1.50
C LEU A 83 -15.18 -8.64 -1.69
N LEU A 84 -15.65 -9.61 -0.89
CA LEU A 84 -15.21 -11.00 -0.96
C LEU A 84 -15.93 -11.79 -2.06
N THR A 85 -15.19 -12.62 -2.80
CA THR A 85 -15.74 -13.47 -3.89
C THR A 85 -16.60 -14.62 -3.38
N VAL A 86 -16.48 -15.01 -2.11
CA VAL A 86 -17.33 -16.04 -1.48
C VAL A 86 -18.83 -15.67 -1.51
N ASN A 87 -19.15 -14.38 -1.53
CA ASN A 87 -20.52 -13.85 -1.60
C ASN A 87 -20.78 -13.16 -2.95
N ASP A 88 -20.16 -13.64 -4.02
CA ASP A 88 -20.24 -12.95 -5.30
C ASP A 88 -21.64 -13.03 -5.93
N GLY A 89 -22.02 -11.95 -6.57
CA GLY A 89 -23.34 -11.76 -7.15
C GLY A 89 -23.54 -10.32 -7.61
N ARG A 90 -24.66 -10.07 -8.29
CA ARG A 90 -24.94 -8.77 -8.94
C ARG A 90 -24.82 -7.57 -7.99
N GLU A 91 -25.19 -7.73 -6.72
CA GLU A 91 -25.06 -6.67 -5.73
C GLU A 91 -23.60 -6.42 -5.37
N SER A 92 -22.81 -7.46 -5.17
CA SER A 92 -21.37 -7.38 -4.88
C SER A 92 -20.61 -6.74 -6.05
N GLU A 93 -20.88 -7.18 -7.28
CA GLU A 93 -20.36 -6.56 -8.52
C GLU A 93 -20.73 -5.07 -8.61
N TYR A 94 -21.98 -4.72 -8.32
CA TYR A 94 -22.45 -3.33 -8.35
C TYR A 94 -21.72 -2.46 -7.31
N VAL A 95 -21.57 -2.96 -6.08
CA VAL A 95 -20.86 -2.26 -5.00
C VAL A 95 -19.39 -2.06 -5.38
N ARG A 96 -18.71 -3.08 -5.89
CA ARG A 96 -17.30 -2.97 -6.34
C ARG A 96 -17.15 -1.94 -7.45
N ARG A 97 -18.02 -1.96 -8.48
CA ARG A 97 -18.03 -0.93 -9.53
C ARG A 97 -18.26 0.48 -8.96
N ARG A 98 -19.18 0.63 -8.01
CA ARG A 98 -19.46 1.93 -7.40
C ARG A 98 -18.28 2.44 -6.58
N LEU A 99 -17.57 1.55 -5.88
CA LEU A 99 -16.35 1.90 -5.16
C LEU A 99 -15.23 2.33 -6.11
N VAL A 100 -15.06 1.65 -7.24
CA VAL A 100 -14.11 2.07 -8.29
C VAL A 100 -14.39 3.50 -8.73
N GLU A 101 -15.65 3.84 -9.03
CA GLU A 101 -16.07 5.20 -9.40
C GLU A 101 -15.79 6.23 -8.29
N GLN A 102 -15.93 5.84 -7.02
CA GLN A 102 -15.66 6.73 -5.88
C GLN A 102 -14.17 6.91 -5.61
N LEU A 103 -13.37 5.85 -5.79
CA LEU A 103 -11.92 5.85 -5.58
C LEU A 103 -11.17 6.67 -6.63
N ASP A 104 -11.77 6.89 -7.80
CA ASP A 104 -11.25 7.81 -8.82
C ASP A 104 -10.90 9.18 -8.22
N SER A 105 -11.78 9.74 -7.37
CA SER A 105 -11.53 11.01 -6.68
C SER A 105 -10.34 10.96 -5.71
N ALA A 106 -10.10 9.80 -5.08
CA ALA A 106 -8.94 9.61 -4.20
C ALA A 106 -7.64 9.47 -5.01
N CYS A 107 -7.70 8.79 -6.16
CA CYS A 107 -6.59 8.66 -7.10
C CYS A 107 -6.20 10.01 -7.69
N ASP A 108 -7.16 10.80 -8.14
CA ASP A 108 -6.98 12.17 -8.63
C ASP A 108 -6.36 13.10 -7.58
N LEU A 109 -6.78 12.96 -6.31
CA LEU A 109 -6.21 13.73 -5.22
C LEU A 109 -4.75 13.34 -4.99
N ALA A 110 -4.44 12.05 -4.97
CA ALA A 110 -3.08 11.54 -4.85
C ALA A 110 -2.21 12.03 -6.01
N TYR A 111 -2.70 11.95 -7.24
CA TYR A 111 -2.02 12.45 -8.44
C TYR A 111 -1.69 13.94 -8.31
N ARG A 112 -2.68 14.77 -7.93
CA ARG A 112 -2.48 16.22 -7.72
C ARG A 112 -1.48 16.54 -6.62
N GLN A 113 -1.49 15.78 -5.53
CA GLN A 113 -0.52 15.92 -4.43
C GLN A 113 0.88 15.48 -4.84
N PHE A 114 0.99 14.43 -5.66
CA PHE A 114 2.26 13.88 -6.10
C PHE A 114 2.90 14.70 -7.22
N ARG A 115 2.10 15.21 -8.17
CA ARG A 115 2.54 15.98 -9.34
C ARG A 115 3.59 17.05 -9.05
N PRO A 116 3.41 18.01 -8.12
CA PRO A 116 4.40 19.07 -7.87
C PRO A 116 5.72 18.53 -7.30
N ARG A 117 5.72 17.31 -6.75
CA ARG A 117 6.88 16.66 -6.12
C ARG A 117 7.58 15.68 -7.07
N ALA A 118 6.91 15.23 -8.14
CA ALA A 118 7.50 14.41 -9.17
C ALA A 118 8.51 15.24 -9.99
N SER A 119 9.78 14.82 -9.99
CA SER A 119 10.85 15.44 -10.78
C SER A 119 10.61 15.22 -12.27
N GLU A 120 10.75 16.27 -13.05
CA GLU A 120 10.76 16.23 -14.50
C GLU A 120 12.11 15.68 -14.99
N ARG A 121 12.09 14.72 -15.92
CA ARG A 121 13.33 14.30 -16.59
C ARG A 121 13.68 15.37 -17.62
N VAL A 122 14.84 15.98 -17.47
CA VAL A 122 15.41 16.88 -18.48
C VAL A 122 16.08 16.00 -19.52
N GLU A 123 15.59 16.04 -20.76
CA GLU A 123 16.30 15.47 -21.91
C GLU A 123 17.65 16.17 -22.04
N THR A 124 18.74 15.44 -21.82
CA THR A 124 20.07 15.87 -22.24
C THR A 124 20.41 15.15 -23.54
N ASP A 125 21.04 15.85 -24.48
CA ASP A 125 21.36 15.40 -25.85
C ASP A 125 22.21 14.10 -25.96
N GLU A 126 22.60 13.48 -24.83
CA GLU A 126 23.35 12.22 -24.74
C GLU A 126 22.57 11.07 -24.04
N GLY A 127 21.28 11.25 -23.72
CA GLY A 127 20.45 10.25 -23.03
C GLY A 127 19.53 9.45 -23.96
N GLU A 128 19.20 8.21 -23.58
CA GLU A 128 18.21 7.35 -24.24
C GLU A 128 16.92 8.14 -24.56
N THR A 129 16.46 8.05 -25.80
CA THR A 129 15.30 8.81 -26.29
C THR A 129 14.02 8.27 -25.65
N TRP A 130 13.04 9.15 -25.40
CA TRP A 130 11.70 8.86 -24.86
C TRP A 130 10.96 7.63 -25.42
N SER A 131 11.36 7.14 -26.58
CA SER A 131 10.80 5.96 -27.27
C SER A 131 11.27 4.62 -26.71
N ASP A 132 12.38 4.57 -25.97
CA ASP A 132 13.11 3.32 -25.76
C ASP A 132 12.82 2.65 -24.41
N VAL A 133 12.02 3.30 -23.56
CA VAL A 133 11.65 2.75 -22.24
C VAL A 133 10.23 2.19 -22.30
N ASP A 134 10.14 0.86 -22.20
CA ASP A 134 8.88 0.14 -22.02
C ASP A 134 8.47 0.16 -20.53
N PRO A 135 7.37 0.84 -20.15
CA PRO A 135 6.90 0.90 -18.78
C PRO A 135 6.47 -0.47 -18.21
N ASP A 136 6.26 -1.48 -19.06
CA ASP A 136 5.97 -2.86 -18.67
C ASP A 136 7.25 -3.66 -18.35
N VAL A 137 8.38 -3.29 -18.97
CA VAL A 137 9.72 -3.88 -18.75
C VAL A 137 10.42 -3.23 -17.57
N GLU A 138 10.26 -1.91 -17.39
CA GLU A 138 10.62 -1.23 -16.14
C GLU A 138 9.55 -1.54 -15.09
N SER A 139 9.64 -2.73 -14.48
CA SER A 139 9.03 -2.98 -13.18
C SER A 139 9.71 -2.05 -12.15
N ASN A 140 9.17 -0.83 -12.11
CA ASN A 140 9.25 0.08 -10.98
C ASN A 140 10.49 1.01 -10.79
N PRO A 141 11.35 1.41 -11.75
CA PRO A 141 12.49 2.28 -11.41
C PRO A 141 12.13 3.74 -11.07
N LEU A 142 10.84 4.10 -11.18
CA LEU A 142 10.36 5.47 -11.08
C LEU A 142 9.31 5.72 -9.99
N MET A 143 8.80 4.70 -9.30
CA MET A 143 8.34 4.93 -7.91
C MET A 143 9.61 5.03 -7.08
N ARG A 144 9.85 6.23 -6.55
CA ARG A 144 11.01 6.53 -5.69
C ARG A 144 11.25 5.39 -4.70
N PRO A 145 12.51 5.05 -4.37
CA PRO A 145 12.85 4.00 -3.41
C PRO A 145 11.98 4.00 -2.14
N ALA A 146 11.62 5.19 -1.63
CA ALA A 146 10.74 5.36 -0.48
C ALA A 146 9.31 4.78 -0.65
N PHE A 147 8.66 4.93 -1.81
CA PHE A 147 7.32 4.37 -2.05
C PHE A 147 7.35 2.85 -2.07
N ARG A 148 8.30 2.29 -2.81
CA ARG A 148 8.47 0.83 -2.90
C ARG A 148 8.84 0.26 -1.54
N GLN A 149 9.75 0.91 -0.83
CA GLN A 149 10.18 0.49 0.50
C GLN A 149 9.04 0.57 1.51
N LEU A 150 8.18 1.60 1.44
CA LEU A 150 7.02 1.69 2.31
C LEU A 150 5.98 0.62 1.97
N ASP A 151 5.66 0.42 0.68
CA ASP A 151 4.73 -0.63 0.25
C ASP A 151 5.20 -2.02 0.70
N GLN A 152 6.47 -2.36 0.41
CA GLN A 152 7.06 -3.65 0.80
C GLN A 152 7.16 -3.82 2.32
N GLY A 153 7.55 -2.76 3.04
CA GLY A 153 7.65 -2.78 4.49
C GLY A 153 6.29 -2.99 5.17
N GLN A 154 5.26 -2.31 4.67
CA GLN A 154 3.89 -2.49 5.17
C GLN A 154 3.33 -3.87 4.83
N ALA A 155 3.52 -4.37 3.59
CA ALA A 155 3.09 -5.71 3.21
C ALA A 155 3.77 -6.80 4.04
N ALA A 156 5.08 -6.71 4.26
CA ALA A 156 5.82 -7.65 5.11
C ALA A 156 5.29 -7.64 6.55
N ALA A 157 5.04 -6.46 7.12
CA ALA A 157 4.47 -6.34 8.46
C ALA A 157 3.06 -6.95 8.57
N LEU A 158 2.24 -6.88 7.51
CA LEU A 158 0.93 -7.54 7.45
C LEU A 158 1.05 -9.06 7.33
N ILE A 159 2.00 -9.57 6.55
CA ILE A 159 2.25 -11.01 6.43
C ILE A 159 2.64 -11.59 7.80
N ASP A 160 3.56 -10.92 8.51
CA ASP A 160 3.96 -11.31 9.86
C ASP A 160 2.77 -11.31 10.82
N LEU A 161 1.96 -10.24 10.81
CA LEU A 161 0.75 -10.15 11.61
C LEU A 161 -0.25 -11.26 11.27
N TRP A 162 -0.48 -11.53 9.99
CA TRP A 162 -1.43 -12.55 9.56
C TRP A 162 -0.99 -13.95 10.00
N THR A 163 0.31 -14.25 9.87
CA THR A 163 0.92 -15.52 10.27
C THR A 163 0.87 -15.74 11.78
N GLY A 164 0.97 -14.67 12.57
CA GLY A 164 1.07 -14.76 14.02
C GLY A 164 2.50 -15.03 14.49
N PHE A 165 2.77 -14.78 15.78
CA PHE A 165 4.12 -14.74 16.34
C PHE A 165 4.40 -15.94 17.22
N LYS A 166 5.53 -16.62 16.96
CA LYS A 166 5.96 -17.81 17.73
C LYS A 166 6.06 -17.60 19.25
N ASP A 167 6.39 -16.39 19.69
CA ASP A 167 6.66 -16.04 21.08
C ASP A 167 6.57 -14.52 21.29
N ARG A 168 6.56 -14.11 22.56
CA ARG A 168 6.50 -12.70 22.96
C ARG A 168 7.70 -11.89 22.47
N GLU A 169 8.86 -12.53 22.27
CA GLU A 169 10.05 -11.85 21.77
C GLU A 169 9.87 -11.47 20.30
N ALA A 170 9.38 -12.39 19.47
CA ALA A 170 9.04 -12.14 18.07
C ALA A 170 7.99 -11.03 17.94
N LEU A 171 6.93 -11.08 18.75
CA LEU A 171 5.92 -10.02 18.81
C LEU A 171 6.53 -8.66 19.21
N GLY A 172 7.35 -8.62 20.25
CA GLY A 172 8.00 -7.39 20.70
C GLY A 172 8.93 -6.79 19.64
N ARG A 173 9.68 -7.64 18.91
CA ARG A 173 10.51 -7.22 17.77
C ARG A 173 9.66 -6.67 16.62
N TRP A 174 8.55 -7.32 16.30
CA TRP A 174 7.62 -6.83 15.28
C TRP A 174 7.04 -5.46 15.65
N VAL A 175 6.56 -5.26 16.88
CA VAL A 175 6.04 -3.95 17.35
C VAL A 175 7.12 -2.86 17.29
N ARG A 176 8.38 -3.20 17.62
CA ARG A 176 9.51 -2.26 17.48
C ARG A 176 9.78 -1.92 16.02
N ASN A 177 9.73 -2.92 15.14
CA ASN A 177 10.01 -2.76 13.72
C ASN A 177 8.90 -2.03 12.98
N LEU A 178 7.67 -1.96 13.52
CA LEU A 178 6.57 -1.18 12.94
C LEU A 178 6.87 0.31 12.78
N SER A 179 7.83 0.88 13.51
CA SER A 179 8.20 2.29 13.35
C SER A 179 8.62 2.63 11.91
N THR A 180 9.29 1.72 11.20
CA THR A 180 9.72 1.96 9.81
C THR A 180 8.53 1.98 8.82
N PRO A 181 7.68 0.94 8.72
CA PRO A 181 6.55 0.94 7.80
C PRO A 181 5.42 1.91 8.18
N THR A 182 5.47 2.51 9.37
CA THR A 182 4.55 3.56 9.82
C THR A 182 5.16 4.96 9.79
N ASN A 183 6.42 5.14 9.37
CA ASN A 183 7.15 6.42 9.51
C ASN A 183 7.07 7.01 10.95
N GLY A 184 7.00 6.16 11.96
CA GLY A 184 6.89 6.54 13.36
C GLY A 184 5.46 6.77 13.87
N GLU A 185 4.43 6.67 13.02
CA GLU A 185 3.03 6.94 13.36
C GLU A 185 2.34 5.83 14.18
N LYS A 186 3.07 4.77 14.58
CA LYS A 186 2.49 3.71 15.43
C LYS A 186 2.06 4.26 16.80
N PRO A 187 1.01 3.71 17.43
CA PRO A 187 0.58 4.14 18.77
C PRO A 187 1.68 4.05 19.83
N ASP A 188 1.71 5.04 20.71
CA ASP A 188 2.56 5.04 21.90
C ASP A 188 2.13 3.93 22.86
N GLY A 189 3.10 3.22 23.44
CA GLY A 189 2.81 2.13 24.38
C GLY A 189 2.13 0.90 23.75
N LEU A 190 2.09 0.77 22.42
CA LEU A 190 1.39 -0.33 21.73
C LEU A 190 1.73 -1.73 22.28
N LEU A 191 2.99 -1.98 22.61
CA LEU A 191 3.39 -3.28 23.18
C LEU A 191 2.77 -3.50 24.57
N ASP A 192 2.73 -2.47 25.41
CA ASP A 192 2.15 -2.56 26.75
C ASP A 192 0.64 -2.76 26.68
N GLU A 193 -0.03 -2.12 25.73
CA GLU A 193 -1.46 -2.33 25.46
C GLU A 193 -1.76 -3.78 25.03
N ILE A 194 -0.96 -4.32 24.10
CA ILE A 194 -1.08 -5.71 23.67
C ILE A 194 -0.87 -6.66 24.84
N VAL A 195 0.21 -6.47 25.61
CA VAL A 195 0.54 -7.34 26.76
C VAL A 195 -0.51 -7.23 27.87
N GLY A 196 -1.10 -6.05 28.05
CA GLY A 196 -2.19 -5.79 28.99
C GLY A 196 -3.55 -6.37 28.58
N ASN A 197 -3.66 -6.90 27.37
CA ASN A 197 -4.88 -7.50 26.83
C ASN A 197 -4.66 -8.99 26.51
N PRO A 198 -4.89 -9.91 27.48
CA PRO A 198 -4.58 -11.34 27.30
C PRO A 198 -5.26 -11.99 26.09
N PRO A 199 -6.55 -11.75 25.79
CA PRO A 199 -7.17 -12.30 24.58
C PRO A 199 -6.49 -11.87 23.27
N LEU A 200 -6.07 -10.61 23.18
CA LEU A 200 -5.34 -10.11 22.02
C LEU A 200 -3.93 -10.72 21.96
N LEU A 201 -3.23 -10.77 23.08
CA LEU A 201 -1.90 -11.37 23.16
C LEU A 201 -1.92 -12.84 22.75
N ASP A 202 -2.86 -13.62 23.28
CA ASP A 202 -3.01 -15.04 22.96
C ASP A 202 -3.30 -15.22 21.47
N ALA A 203 -4.18 -14.40 20.89
CA ALA A 203 -4.47 -14.44 19.46
C ALA A 203 -3.29 -14.02 18.57
N LEU A 204 -2.43 -13.11 19.04
CA LEU A 204 -1.21 -12.71 18.32
C LEU A 204 -0.14 -13.80 18.38
N LEU A 205 -0.10 -14.59 19.46
CA LEU A 205 0.86 -15.68 19.65
C LEU A 205 0.41 -17.03 19.04
N GLU A 206 -0.86 -17.16 18.72
CA GLU A 206 -1.45 -18.35 18.10
C GLU A 206 -1.29 -18.30 16.57
N GLN A 207 -0.65 -19.29 15.95
CA GLN A 207 -0.36 -19.24 14.51
C GLN A 207 -1.44 -19.91 13.66
N ASP A 208 -2.08 -20.97 14.18
CA ASP A 208 -2.87 -21.87 13.35
C ASP A 208 -4.39 -21.69 13.53
N ALA A 209 -4.84 -21.18 14.68
CA ALA A 209 -6.28 -21.08 14.95
C ALA A 209 -7.00 -20.00 14.12
N GLU A 210 -8.08 -20.38 13.43
CA GLU A 210 -8.92 -19.45 12.65
C GLU A 210 -9.50 -18.31 13.50
N THR A 211 -9.89 -18.58 14.74
CA THR A 211 -10.37 -17.54 15.68
C THR A 211 -9.29 -16.52 16.00
N ALA A 212 -8.03 -16.94 16.04
CA ALA A 212 -6.89 -16.06 16.23
C ALA A 212 -6.67 -15.20 14.98
N LYS A 213 -6.75 -15.76 13.76
CA LYS A 213 -6.69 -15.00 12.50
C LYS A 213 -7.73 -13.88 12.43
N VAL A 214 -8.98 -14.14 12.80
CA VAL A 214 -10.04 -13.12 12.86
C VAL A 214 -9.69 -11.99 13.84
N THR A 215 -9.07 -12.32 14.97
CA THR A 215 -8.65 -11.33 15.96
C THR A 215 -7.48 -10.50 15.46
N ARG A 216 -6.49 -11.13 14.82
CA ARG A 216 -5.35 -10.45 14.18
C ARG A 216 -5.80 -9.56 13.03
N TYR A 217 -6.79 -9.98 12.24
CA TYR A 217 -7.42 -9.16 11.21
C TYR A 217 -8.04 -7.89 11.80
N ARG A 218 -8.88 -8.04 12.83
CA ARG A 218 -9.52 -6.90 13.52
C ARG A 218 -8.47 -5.94 14.08
N PHE A 219 -7.42 -6.48 14.69
CA PHE A 219 -6.30 -5.68 15.18
C PHE A 219 -5.56 -4.96 14.04
N GLY A 220 -5.31 -5.65 12.93
CA GLY A 220 -4.71 -5.07 11.73
C GLY A 220 -5.51 -3.87 11.20
N ILE A 221 -6.82 -4.02 11.05
CA ILE A 221 -7.72 -2.95 10.60
C ILE A 221 -7.83 -1.82 11.61
N ALA A 222 -8.02 -2.11 12.90
CA ALA A 222 -8.32 -1.09 13.89
C ALA A 222 -7.09 -0.32 14.38
N VAL A 223 -5.90 -0.94 14.38
CA VAL A 223 -4.70 -0.39 15.01
C VAL A 223 -3.56 -0.17 14.01
N VAL A 224 -3.29 -1.15 13.14
CA VAL A 224 -2.14 -1.09 12.24
C VAL A 224 -2.43 -0.23 11.01
N MET A 225 -3.57 -0.45 10.36
CA MET A 225 -3.96 0.26 9.14
C MET A 225 -4.00 1.78 9.28
N PRO A 226 -4.57 2.38 10.35
CA PRO A 226 -4.54 3.82 10.53
C PRO A 226 -3.12 4.40 10.51
N SER A 227 -2.16 3.68 11.13
CA SER A 227 -0.75 4.07 11.15
C SER A 227 -0.10 3.97 9.76
N PHE A 228 -0.46 2.95 8.99
CA PHE A 228 0.00 2.80 7.60
C PHE A 228 -0.54 3.90 6.67
N LEU A 229 -1.81 4.26 6.83
CA LEU A 229 -2.45 5.33 6.07
C LEU A 229 -1.86 6.70 6.44
N ALA A 230 -1.57 6.93 7.72
CA ALA A 230 -0.83 8.10 8.17
C ALA A 230 0.56 8.19 7.53
N ALA A 231 1.32 7.08 7.53
CA ALA A 231 2.62 7.00 6.86
C ALA A 231 2.54 7.29 5.35
N ALA A 232 1.51 6.77 4.68
CA ALA A 232 1.28 7.03 3.25
C ALA A 232 1.03 8.53 2.96
N ARG A 233 0.39 9.25 3.88
CA ARG A 233 0.19 10.71 3.78
C ARG A 233 1.48 11.51 3.95
N THR A 234 2.46 10.97 4.68
CA THR A 234 3.75 11.63 4.90
C THR A 234 4.74 11.43 3.75
N LEU A 235 4.43 10.54 2.79
CA LEU A 235 5.20 10.36 1.56
C LEU A 235 5.27 11.67 0.76
N ASN A 236 6.36 12.41 0.99
CA ASN A 236 6.72 13.57 0.22
C ASN A 236 7.69 13.15 -0.88
N GLY A 237 7.35 13.37 -2.14
CA GLY A 237 8.26 13.22 -3.28
C GLY A 237 9.47 14.17 -3.28
N GLY A 238 9.90 14.68 -2.11
CA GLY A 238 11.07 15.53 -1.93
C GLY A 238 12.28 14.81 -1.35
N GLU A 239 12.14 13.58 -0.84
CA GLU A 239 13.29 12.79 -0.34
C GLU A 239 14.20 12.39 -1.50
N ARG A 240 15.18 13.26 -1.79
CA ARG A 240 16.33 12.91 -2.61
C ARG A 240 17.04 11.79 -1.88
N THR A 241 16.91 10.56 -2.36
CA THR A 241 18.06 9.67 -2.33
C THR A 241 19.10 10.34 -3.21
N ASP A 242 20.02 11.08 -2.60
CA ASP A 242 21.24 11.51 -3.28
C ASP A 242 22.06 10.27 -3.60
N SER A 243 21.66 9.56 -4.66
CA SER A 243 22.48 8.57 -5.36
C SER A 243 23.37 9.27 -6.39
N SER A 244 23.73 10.54 -6.16
CA SER A 244 24.90 11.10 -6.81
C SER A 244 26.12 10.63 -6.03
N GLY A 245 26.74 9.56 -6.51
CA GLY A 245 28.10 9.17 -6.15
C GLY A 245 29.13 10.21 -6.61
N ALA A 246 29.01 11.43 -6.09
CA ALA A 246 30.00 12.48 -6.19
C ALA A 246 30.53 12.72 -4.78
N THR A 247 31.57 11.95 -4.43
CA THR A 247 32.48 12.34 -3.36
C THR A 247 33.03 13.73 -3.72
N HIS A 248 32.48 14.76 -3.08
CA HIS A 248 33.07 16.08 -3.06
C HIS A 248 34.55 15.92 -2.65
N GLY A 249 35.45 16.32 -3.57
CA GLY A 249 36.88 16.31 -3.33
C GLY A 249 37.21 17.05 -2.04
N ALA A 250 37.70 16.31 -1.06
CA ALA A 250 38.18 16.85 0.20
C ALA A 250 39.36 17.77 -0.10
N TRP A 251 39.22 19.00 0.38
CA TRP A 251 40.18 20.08 0.29
C TRP A 251 41.53 19.70 0.90
N LYS A 252 42.60 20.10 0.22
CA LYS A 252 43.93 20.23 0.82
C LYS A 252 43.92 21.42 1.78
N SER A 253 44.39 21.20 3.00
CA SER A 253 45.08 22.19 3.83
C SER A 253 46.21 21.48 4.54
#